data_AF-A0A3M1JJ27-F1
#
_entry.id   AF-A0A3M1JJ27-F1
#
_cell.length_a   1.000
_cell.length_b   1.000
_cell.length_c   1.000
_cell.angle_alpha   90.00
_cell.angle_beta   90.00
_cell.angle_gamma   90.00
#
_symmetry.space_group_name_H-M   'P 1'
#
loop_
_entity.id
_entity.type
_entity.pdbx_description
1 polymer ?
#
loop_
_entity_poly.entity_id
_entity_poly.type
_entity_poly.pdbx_seq_one_letter_code
_entity_poly.pdbx_strand_id
1 'polypeptide(L)'
;LRTLGLRVEKAQANARKVAEFLSADPRVEQVYYPGLPDFSQYDLAQKQMRGPGSMLSFELTGGLDAGIHLMNSVRLATLAVSLGGFETLIQHPASMTHASMPREERIAAGISDGLVRLAVGCENAEDLIRDLDTALI
;
A
#
# COMPACT_ATOMS: atom_id res chain seq x y z
N LEU A 1 6.11 -8.01 22.06
CA LEU A 1 5.67 -6.65 22.48
C LEU A 1 6.80 -5.66 22.74
N ARG A 2 7.96 -6.07 23.26
CA ARG A 2 9.05 -5.16 23.69
C ARG A 2 9.50 -4.10 22.67
N THR A 3 9.40 -4.39 21.36
CA THR A 3 9.81 -3.48 20.27
C THR A 3 8.62 -2.84 19.53
N LEU A 4 7.39 -2.96 20.05
CA LEU A 4 6.20 -2.49 19.33
C LEU A 4 6.25 -0.98 19.03
N GLY A 5 6.57 -0.15 20.02
CA GLY A 5 6.65 1.31 19.83
C GLY A 5 7.63 1.70 18.72
N LEU A 6 8.85 1.13 18.77
CA LEU A 6 9.90 1.39 17.77
C LEU A 6 9.47 0.98 16.36
N ARG A 7 8.85 -0.20 16.22
CA ARG A 7 8.38 -0.69 14.91
C ARG A 7 7.23 0.15 14.37
N VAL A 8 6.26 0.52 15.21
CA VAL A 8 5.13 1.36 14.80
C VAL A 8 5.61 2.74 14.36
N GLU A 9 6.49 3.38 15.13
CA GLU A 9 7.05 4.69 14.79
C GLU A 9 7.79 4.64 13.44
N LYS A 10 8.69 3.66 13.28
CA LYS A 10 9.47 3.49 12.05
C LYS A 10 8.59 3.17 10.84
N ALA A 11 7.65 2.23 10.98
CA ALA A 11 6.76 1.83 9.89
C ALA A 11 5.79 2.96 9.49
N GLN A 12 5.29 3.75 10.45
CA GLN A 12 4.49 4.94 10.14
C GLN A 12 5.29 6.00 9.37
N ALA A 13 6.52 6.27 9.79
CA ALA A 13 7.38 7.22 9.10
C ALA A 13 7.70 6.77 7.66
N ASN A 14 7.96 5.47 7.46
CA ASN A 14 8.14 4.89 6.14
C ASN A 14 6.86 4.99 5.30
N ALA A 15 5.70 4.61 5.86
CA ALA A 15 4.42 4.62 5.14
C ALA A 15 4.02 6.01 4.67
N ARG A 16 4.31 7.05 5.47
CA ARG A 16 4.10 8.44 5.09
C ARG A 16 4.89 8.80 3.83
N LYS A 17 6.19 8.51 3.81
CA LYS A 17 7.06 8.78 2.66
C LYS A 17 6.61 8.01 1.41
N VAL A 18 6.28 6.73 1.56
CA VAL A 18 5.79 5.89 0.46
C VAL A 18 4.47 6.42 -0.09
N ALA A 19 3.52 6.80 0.79
CA ALA A 19 2.25 7.37 0.39
C ALA A 19 2.42 8.69 -0.37
N GLU A 20 3.32 9.58 0.08
CA GLU A 20 3.63 10.84 -0.59
C GLU A 20 4.28 10.63 -1.96
N PHE A 21 5.23 9.68 -2.06
CA PHE A 21 5.81 9.27 -3.35
C PHE A 21 4.74 8.78 -4.32
N LEU A 22 3.92 7.80 -3.89
CA LEU A 22 2.87 7.22 -4.74
C LEU A 22 1.82 8.26 -5.14
N SER A 23 1.46 9.18 -4.24
CA SER A 23 0.48 10.23 -4.52
C SER A 23 0.95 11.26 -5.54
N ALA A 24 2.26 11.34 -5.80
CA ALA A 24 2.85 12.23 -6.80
C ALA A 24 3.17 11.51 -8.13
N ASP A 25 3.01 10.19 -8.19
CA ASP A 25 3.39 9.39 -9.35
C ASP A 25 2.24 9.28 -10.37
N PRO A 26 2.44 9.63 -11.65
CA PRO A 26 1.38 9.59 -12.67
C PRO A 26 0.90 8.18 -13.04
N ARG A 27 1.61 7.12 -12.62
CA ARG A 27 1.19 5.71 -12.80
C ARG A 27 0.19 5.26 -11.72
N VAL A 28 -0.01 6.09 -10.70
CA VAL A 28 -0.92 5.87 -9.58
C VAL A 28 -2.09 6.86 -9.68
N GLU A 29 -3.31 6.34 -9.77
CA GLU A 29 -4.51 7.17 -9.91
C GLU A 29 -4.98 7.74 -8.58
N GLN A 30 -4.90 6.95 -7.50
CA GLN A 30 -5.36 7.35 -6.18
C GLN A 30 -4.56 6.63 -5.09
N VAL A 31 -4.26 7.32 -4.00
CA VAL A 31 -3.72 6.72 -2.77
C VAL A 31 -4.76 6.83 -1.65
N TYR A 32 -4.93 5.76 -0.90
CA TYR A 32 -5.77 5.70 0.29
C TYR A 32 -4.88 5.51 1.52
N TYR A 33 -4.59 6.61 2.21
CA TYR A 33 -3.78 6.57 3.42
C TYR A 33 -4.28 7.61 4.43
N PRO A 34 -4.61 7.23 5.69
CA PRO A 34 -5.10 8.16 6.71
C PRO A 34 -4.16 9.32 7.05
N GLY A 35 -2.88 9.22 6.64
CA GLY A 35 -1.90 10.29 6.80
C GLY A 35 -1.95 11.36 5.71
N LEU A 36 -2.57 11.12 4.55
CA LEU A 36 -2.60 12.13 3.48
C LEU A 36 -3.78 13.11 3.66
N PRO A 37 -3.60 14.42 3.38
CA PRO A 37 -4.67 15.41 3.52
C PRO A 37 -5.89 15.20 2.62
N ASP A 38 -5.73 14.49 1.50
CA ASP A 38 -6.79 14.15 0.54
C ASP A 38 -7.62 12.92 0.98
N PHE A 39 -7.21 12.23 2.04
CA PHE A 39 -8.00 11.13 2.60
C PHE A 39 -9.29 11.66 3.22
N SER A 40 -10.43 11.10 2.80
CA SER A 40 -11.78 11.58 3.18
C SER A 40 -12.03 11.68 4.68
N GLN A 41 -11.33 10.89 5.50
CA GLN A 41 -11.43 10.89 6.96
C GLN A 41 -10.15 11.40 7.64
N TYR A 42 -9.33 12.20 6.96
CA TYR A 42 -8.07 12.73 7.49
C TYR A 42 -8.25 13.40 8.85
N ASP A 43 -9.20 14.33 8.97
CA ASP A 43 -9.49 15.04 10.22
C ASP A 43 -9.92 14.10 11.36
N LEU A 44 -10.70 13.06 11.04
CA LEU A 44 -11.11 12.05 12.02
C LEU A 44 -9.90 11.21 12.47
N ALA A 45 -9.05 10.81 11.51
CA ALA A 45 -7.83 10.07 11.80
C ALA A 45 -6.89 10.87 12.71
N GLN A 46 -6.69 12.17 12.44
CA GLN A 46 -5.87 13.05 13.30
C GLN A 46 -6.45 13.20 14.72
N LYS A 47 -7.79 13.21 14.86
CA LYS A 47 -8.46 13.33 16.17
C LYS A 47 -8.42 12.03 16.98
N GLN A 48 -8.58 10.88 16.32
CA GLN A 48 -8.79 9.60 17.00
C GLN A 48 -7.52 8.75 17.13
N MET A 49 -6.58 8.88 16.18
CA MET A 49 -5.39 8.03 16.10
C MET A 49 -4.15 8.77 16.61
N ARG A 50 -3.22 8.06 17.25
CA ARG A 50 -1.90 8.61 17.66
C ARG A 50 -0.88 8.68 16.53
N GLY A 51 -1.28 8.25 15.34
CA GLY A 51 -0.49 8.19 14.13
C GLY A 51 -1.28 7.49 13.03
N PRO A 52 -0.95 7.70 11.75
CA PRO A 52 -1.73 7.24 10.60
C PRO A 52 -1.65 5.73 10.33
N GLY A 53 -0.81 4.99 11.07
CA GLY A 53 -0.51 3.59 10.79
C GLY A 53 0.41 3.39 9.58
N SER A 54 0.65 2.12 9.24
CA SER A 54 1.55 1.72 8.15
C SER A 54 0.86 0.92 7.04
N MET A 55 -0.48 0.93 7.03
CA MET A 55 -1.28 0.33 5.98
C MET A 55 -1.73 1.42 5.01
N LEU A 56 -1.54 1.17 3.72
CA LEU A 56 -2.09 1.99 2.65
C LEU A 56 -2.57 1.11 1.50
N SER A 57 -3.44 1.66 0.67
CA SER A 57 -3.76 1.09 -0.64
C SER A 57 -3.65 2.16 -1.72
N PHE A 58 -3.52 1.74 -2.96
CA PHE A 58 -3.46 2.66 -4.10
C PHE A 58 -3.99 2.00 -5.37
N GLU A 59 -4.47 2.82 -6.31
CA GLU A 59 -5.01 2.40 -7.60
C GLU A 59 -3.95 2.60 -8.69
N LEU A 60 -3.69 1.55 -9.47
CA LEU A 60 -2.83 1.62 -10.65
C LEU A 60 -3.63 2.00 -11.90
N THR A 61 -3.13 2.95 -12.68
CA THR A 61 -3.77 3.37 -13.95
C THR A 61 -3.84 2.25 -14.99
N GLY A 62 -2.87 1.32 -14.99
CA GLY A 62 -2.82 0.18 -15.91
C GLY A 62 -3.65 -1.05 -15.50
N GLY A 63 -4.45 -0.96 -14.43
CA GLY A 63 -5.36 -2.02 -14.00
C GLY A 63 -4.68 -3.36 -13.72
N LEU A 64 -5.32 -4.47 -14.16
CA LEU A 64 -4.91 -5.84 -13.84
C LEU A 64 -3.48 -6.15 -14.29
N ASP A 65 -3.10 -5.71 -15.50
CA ASP A 65 -1.80 -6.01 -16.08
C ASP A 65 -0.67 -5.27 -15.33
N ALA A 66 -0.90 -4.00 -14.96
CA ALA A 66 0.02 -3.26 -14.12
C ALA A 66 0.15 -3.88 -12.72
N GLY A 67 -0.97 -4.33 -12.13
CA GLY A 67 -0.97 -5.04 -10.85
C GLY A 67 -0.15 -6.34 -10.90
N ILE A 68 -0.36 -7.17 -11.93
CA ILE A 68 0.41 -8.40 -12.15
C ILE A 68 1.89 -8.08 -12.37
N HIS A 69 2.20 -7.05 -13.17
CA HIS A 69 3.57 -6.64 -13.41
C HIS A 69 4.26 -6.21 -12.11
N LEU A 70 3.65 -5.31 -11.35
CA LEU A 70 4.18 -4.83 -10.07
C LEU A 70 4.49 -5.99 -9.12
N MET A 71 3.56 -6.93 -8.96
CA MET A 71 3.74 -8.11 -8.11
C MET A 71 4.94 -8.97 -8.55
N ASN A 72 5.22 -9.07 -9.86
CA ASN A 72 6.36 -9.86 -10.36
C ASN A 72 7.70 -9.09 -10.36
N SER A 73 7.66 -7.77 -10.20
CA SER A 73 8.81 -6.89 -10.41
C SER A 73 9.45 -6.41 -9.10
N VAL A 74 8.69 -6.28 -8.01
CA VAL A 74 9.25 -5.95 -6.68
C VAL A 74 10.26 -7.00 -6.21
N ARG A 75 11.21 -6.57 -5.39
CA ARG A 75 12.31 -7.38 -4.85
C ARG A 75 12.46 -7.26 -3.34
N LEU A 76 12.07 -6.12 -2.75
CA LEU A 76 12.05 -5.92 -1.31
C LEU A 76 10.67 -6.23 -0.72
N ALA A 77 9.61 -5.70 -1.34
CA ALA A 77 8.25 -5.99 -0.90
C ALA A 77 7.92 -7.47 -1.15
N THR A 78 7.51 -8.18 -0.09
CA THR A 78 7.18 -9.61 -0.19
C THR A 78 5.70 -9.79 -0.49
N LEU A 79 5.39 -10.68 -1.44
CA LEU A 79 4.02 -11.01 -1.80
C LEU A 79 3.41 -11.89 -0.71
N ALA A 80 2.55 -11.31 0.14
CA ALA A 80 1.92 -12.05 1.21
C ALA A 80 0.59 -11.44 1.66
N VAL A 81 -0.27 -12.31 2.21
CA VAL A 81 -1.60 -11.93 2.71
C VAL A 81 -1.58 -11.32 4.11
N SER A 82 -0.50 -11.52 4.88
CA SER A 82 -0.33 -11.02 6.25
C SER A 82 -0.07 -9.50 6.29
N LEU A 83 0.12 -8.95 7.49
CA LEU A 83 0.43 -7.53 7.74
C LEU A 83 1.06 -7.31 9.12
N GLY A 84 1.69 -6.15 9.32
CA GLY A 84 2.19 -5.69 10.63
C GLY A 84 3.53 -6.30 11.09
N GLY A 85 4.21 -7.01 10.19
CA GLY A 85 5.59 -7.48 10.34
C GLY A 85 6.61 -6.34 10.36
N PHE A 86 7.89 -6.68 10.42
CA PHE A 86 8.97 -5.69 10.21
C PHE A 86 9.31 -5.57 8.73
N GLU A 87 8.95 -6.56 7.93
CA GLU A 87 9.02 -6.63 6.50
C GLU A 87 7.82 -5.97 5.83
N THR A 88 8.05 -5.37 4.67
CA THR A 88 7.01 -4.80 3.81
C THR A 88 6.31 -5.92 3.06
N LEU A 89 4.98 -5.97 3.16
CA LEU A 89 4.14 -6.94 2.46
C LEU A 89 3.25 -6.24 1.45
N ILE A 90 3.17 -6.79 0.24
CA ILE A 90 2.36 -6.26 -0.84
C ILE A 90 1.42 -7.35 -1.37
N GLN A 91 0.22 -6.94 -1.79
CA GLN A 91 -0.68 -7.82 -2.52
C GLN A 91 -1.51 -7.05 -3.54
N HIS A 92 -1.90 -7.75 -4.59
CA HIS A 92 -2.85 -7.30 -5.60
C HIS A 92 -4.09 -8.20 -5.54
N PRO A 93 -5.19 -7.80 -4.87
CA PRO A 93 -6.33 -8.68 -4.61
C PRO A 93 -6.93 -9.28 -5.88
N ALA A 94 -7.06 -8.50 -6.96
CA ALA A 94 -7.68 -8.95 -8.20
C ALA A 94 -6.90 -10.08 -8.90
N SER A 95 -5.58 -10.16 -8.74
CA SER A 95 -4.75 -11.26 -9.30
C SER A 95 -4.30 -12.29 -8.25
N MET A 96 -4.66 -12.11 -6.98
CA MET A 96 -4.21 -12.97 -5.88
C MET A 96 -5.40 -13.43 -5.03
N THR A 97 -5.64 -12.77 -3.90
CA THR A 97 -6.56 -13.24 -2.85
C THR A 97 -8.03 -13.29 -3.27
N HIS A 98 -8.42 -12.48 -4.25
CA HIS A 98 -9.79 -12.35 -4.73
C HIS A 98 -9.92 -12.72 -6.21
N ALA A 99 -8.92 -13.40 -6.80
CA ALA A 99 -8.93 -13.78 -8.21
C ALA A 99 -10.14 -14.66 -8.60
N SER A 100 -10.65 -15.46 -7.65
CA SER A 100 -11.83 -16.31 -7.85
C SER A 100 -13.17 -15.59 -7.69
N MET A 101 -13.19 -14.36 -7.16
CA MET A 101 -14.40 -13.57 -7.01
C MET A 101 -14.78 -12.95 -8.37
N PRO A 102 -16.05 -13.02 -8.81
CA PRO A 102 -16.49 -12.37 -10.05
C PRO A 102 -16.13 -10.88 -10.06
N ARG A 103 -15.73 -10.36 -11.23
CA ARG A 103 -15.26 -8.98 -11.37
C ARG A 103 -16.28 -7.97 -10.84
N GLU A 104 -17.56 -8.15 -11.16
CA GLU A 104 -18.63 -7.25 -10.73
C GLU A 104 -18.77 -7.21 -9.21
N GLU A 105 -18.62 -8.35 -8.53
CA GLU A 105 -18.64 -8.44 -7.06
C GLU A 105 -17.41 -7.77 -6.43
N ARG A 106 -16.23 -7.93 -7.05
CA ARG A 106 -15.00 -7.23 -6.60
C ARG A 106 -15.19 -5.72 -6.68
N ILE A 107 -15.65 -5.20 -7.81
CA ILE A 107 -15.90 -3.78 -8.01
C ILE A 107 -16.93 -3.25 -7.00
N ALA A 108 -18.02 -4.00 -6.76
CA ALA A 108 -19.02 -3.63 -5.76
C ALA A 108 -18.45 -3.58 -4.33
N ALA A 109 -17.42 -4.39 -4.03
CA ALA A 109 -16.69 -4.38 -2.77
C ALA A 109 -15.58 -3.31 -2.70
N GLY A 110 -15.43 -2.47 -3.72
CA GLY A 110 -14.36 -1.46 -3.81
C GLY A 110 -12.99 -2.05 -4.17
N ILE A 111 -12.95 -3.28 -4.71
CA ILE A 111 -11.74 -3.95 -5.16
C ILE A 111 -11.64 -3.78 -6.69
N SER A 112 -10.96 -2.73 -7.11
CA SER A 112 -10.66 -2.49 -8.51
C SER A 112 -9.66 -3.52 -9.05
N ASP A 113 -9.55 -3.61 -10.38
CA ASP A 113 -8.53 -4.42 -11.03
C ASP A 113 -7.11 -3.82 -10.90
N GLY A 114 -6.96 -2.58 -10.45
CA GLY A 114 -5.68 -1.91 -10.19
C GLY A 114 -5.38 -1.71 -8.71
N LEU A 115 -6.25 -2.16 -7.80
CA LEU A 115 -6.11 -1.92 -6.36
C LEU A 115 -4.94 -2.73 -5.80
N VAL A 116 -3.96 -2.05 -5.21
CA VAL A 116 -2.84 -2.65 -4.49
C VAL A 116 -2.96 -2.35 -3.01
N ARG A 117 -2.70 -3.34 -2.15
CA ARG A 117 -2.56 -3.14 -0.70
C ARG A 117 -1.11 -3.30 -0.30
N LEU A 118 -0.60 -2.33 0.47
CA LEU A 118 0.75 -2.32 0.98
C LEU A 118 0.76 -2.18 2.51
N ALA A 119 1.38 -3.15 3.17
CA ALA A 119 1.70 -3.09 4.59
C ALA A 119 3.18 -2.73 4.72
N VAL A 120 3.45 -1.45 4.99
CA VAL A 120 4.82 -0.92 5.00
C VAL A 120 5.54 -1.35 6.27
N GLY A 121 6.75 -1.88 6.09
CA GLY A 121 7.64 -2.37 7.13
C GLY A 121 8.62 -1.33 7.65
N CYS A 122 9.70 -1.83 8.25
CA CYS A 122 10.72 -1.07 8.97
C CYS A 122 12.03 -0.90 8.19
N GLU A 123 12.05 -1.22 6.89
CA GLU A 123 13.22 -1.10 6.02
C GLU A 123 13.66 0.38 5.84
N ASN A 124 14.70 0.60 5.03
CA ASN A 124 15.02 1.94 4.57
C ASN A 124 13.91 2.42 3.61
N ALA A 125 13.34 3.60 3.88
CA ALA A 125 12.23 4.14 3.08
C ALA A 125 12.64 4.38 1.62
N GLU A 126 13.87 4.84 1.36
CA GLU A 126 14.34 5.13 0.01
C GLU A 126 14.56 3.83 -0.80
N ASP A 127 14.95 2.75 -0.13
CA ASP A 127 15.07 1.44 -0.76
C ASP A 127 13.69 0.88 -1.14
N LEU A 128 12.69 1.03 -0.26
CA LEU A 128 11.31 0.65 -0.54
C LEU A 128 10.70 1.48 -1.68
N ILE A 129 10.91 2.80 -1.68
CA ILE A 129 10.43 3.69 -2.74
C ILE A 129 11.06 3.28 -4.07
N ARG A 130 12.37 3.05 -4.12
CA ARG A 130 13.07 2.61 -5.33
C ARG A 130 12.61 1.24 -5.83
N ASP A 131 12.31 0.31 -4.92
CA ASP A 131 11.75 -1.00 -5.27
C ASP A 131 10.39 -0.86 -5.96
N LEU A 132 9.53 0.02 -5.44
CA LEU A 132 8.23 0.33 -6.05
C LEU A 132 8.40 1.09 -7.37
N ASP A 133 9.20 2.15 -7.40
CA ASP A 133 9.44 3.00 -8.58
C ASP A 133 9.91 2.20 -9.80
N THR A 134 10.85 1.28 -9.57
CA THR A 134 11.38 0.38 -10.62
C THR A 134 10.34 -0.62 -11.12
N ALA A 135 9.34 -0.93 -10.30
CA ALA A 135 8.33 -1.96 -10.58
C ALA A 135 6.99 -1.40 -11.08
N LEU A 136 6.78 -0.08 -11.03
CA LEU A 136 5.58 0.59 -11.55
C LEU A 136 5.69 0.80 -13.07
N ILE A 137 4.61 0.51 -13.80
CA ILE A 137 4.47 0.73 -15.26
C ILE A 137 3.21 1.51 -15.62
#